data_AF-A0A7G8Q983-F1
#
_entry.id   AF-A0A7G8Q983-F1
#
_cell.length_a   1.000
_cell.length_b   1.000
_cell.length_c   1.000
_cell.angle_alpha   90.00
_cell.angle_beta   90.00
_cell.angle_gamma   90.00
#
_symmetry.space_group_name_H-M   'P 1'
#
loop_
_entity.id
_entity.type
_entity.pdbx_description
1 polymer ?
#
loop_
_entity_poly.entity_id
_entity_poly.type
_entity_poly.pdbx_seq_one_letter_code
_entity_poly.pdbx_strand_id
1 'polypeptide(L)'
;MTHLKAEPGVQTVVLDPSGTRATLMYANGDVLRVATTGCVTPALSARLWIAGDDASSDAQWLERARAVARLVLAPAPYDAVSASLQGNGAVTHVDGGLKADRALPNGAGYSLNVVRVPRDGLGSSMSMVFRNL
;
A
#
# COMPACT_ATOMS: atom_id res chain seq x y z
N MET A 1 -4.06 -2.91 -14.97
CA MET A 1 -4.23 -1.50 -14.56
C MET A 1 -5.50 -0.83 -15.10
N THR A 2 -6.16 -1.35 -16.14
CA THR A 2 -7.42 -0.78 -16.66
C THR A 2 -8.58 -0.79 -15.65
N HIS A 3 -8.60 -1.76 -14.73
CA HIS A 3 -9.59 -1.85 -13.65
C HIS A 3 -9.46 -0.72 -12.61
N LEU A 4 -8.29 -0.08 -12.48
CA LEU A 4 -8.03 0.94 -11.45
C LEU A 4 -8.91 2.19 -11.58
N LYS A 5 -9.40 2.51 -12.79
CA LYS A 5 -10.32 3.64 -13.03
C LYS A 5 -11.76 3.35 -12.59
N ALA A 6 -12.13 2.07 -12.44
CA ALA A 6 -13.48 1.65 -12.08
C ALA A 6 -13.67 1.51 -10.56
N GLU A 7 -12.63 1.79 -9.78
CA GLU A 7 -12.63 1.60 -8.33
C GLU A 7 -13.34 2.78 -7.63
N PRO A 8 -14.25 2.50 -6.66
CA PRO A 8 -14.99 3.54 -5.97
C PRO A 8 -14.08 4.60 -5.36
N GLY A 9 -14.40 5.87 -5.62
CA GLY A 9 -13.67 7.01 -5.07
C GLY A 9 -12.39 7.39 -5.83
N VAL A 10 -11.95 6.62 -6.83
CA VAL A 10 -10.85 7.03 -7.71
C VAL A 10 -11.36 8.09 -8.69
N GLN A 11 -10.80 9.29 -8.60
CA GLN A 11 -11.13 10.42 -9.48
C GLN A 11 -10.29 10.39 -10.75
N THR A 12 -8.99 10.12 -10.62
CA THR A 12 -8.05 10.17 -11.75
C THR A 12 -7.03 9.04 -11.64
N VAL A 13 -6.69 8.43 -12.77
CA VAL A 13 -5.57 7.48 -12.88
C VAL A 13 -4.62 7.96 -13.97
N VAL A 14 -3.37 8.21 -13.59
CA VAL A 14 -2.27 8.56 -14.49
C VAL A 14 -1.33 7.36 -14.57
N LEU A 15 -1.15 6.81 -15.76
CA LEU A 15 -0.17 5.75 -16.02
C LEU A 15 1.05 6.38 -16.68
N ASP A 16 2.23 5.88 -16.33
CA ASP A 16 3.42 6.24 -17.10
C ASP A 16 3.43 5.54 -18.47
N PRO A 17 4.24 6.02 -19.45
CA PRO A 17 4.25 5.44 -20.79
C PRO A 17 4.63 3.95 -20.83
N SER A 18 5.40 3.48 -19.84
CA SER A 18 5.80 2.08 -19.76
C SER A 18 4.74 1.17 -19.13
N GLY A 19 3.70 1.74 -18.51
CA GLY A 19 2.70 1.00 -17.75
C GLY A 19 3.24 0.34 -16.48
N THR A 20 4.46 0.67 -16.06
CA THR A 20 5.08 0.14 -14.83
C THR A 20 4.74 0.97 -13.60
N ARG A 21 4.18 2.17 -13.80
CA ARG A 21 3.81 3.09 -12.73
C ARG A 21 2.40 3.63 -12.93
N ALA A 22 1.69 3.78 -11.81
CA ALA A 22 0.38 4.40 -11.76
C ALA A 22 0.34 5.41 -10.61
N THR A 23 -0.31 6.54 -10.83
CA THR A 23 -0.74 7.47 -9.77
C THR A 23 -2.26 7.55 -9.82
N LEU A 24 -2.90 7.22 -8.71
CA LEU A 24 -4.34 7.34 -8.52
C LEU A 24 -4.57 8.51 -7.57
N MET A 25 -5.51 9.38 -7.95
CA MET A 25 -6.01 10.45 -7.10
C MET A 25 -7.44 10.11 -6.72
N TYR A 26 -7.74 10.14 -5.43
CA TYR A 26 -9.06 9.87 -4.90
C TYR A 26 -9.82 11.18 -4.66
N ALA A 27 -11.15 11.12 -4.71
CA ALA A 27 -12.01 12.29 -4.52
C ALA A 27 -11.91 12.91 -3.11
N ASN A 28 -11.46 12.13 -2.12
CA ASN A 28 -11.19 12.61 -0.77
C ASN A 28 -9.83 13.32 -0.63
N GLY A 29 -9.04 13.43 -1.71
CA GLY A 29 -7.72 14.03 -1.72
C GLY A 29 -6.57 13.04 -1.49
N ASP A 30 -6.86 11.77 -1.20
CA ASP A 30 -5.83 10.75 -1.05
C ASP A 30 -5.11 10.52 -2.39
N VAL A 31 -3.84 10.14 -2.31
CA VAL A 31 -3.02 9.83 -3.48
C VAL A 31 -2.38 8.47 -3.29
N LEU A 32 -2.58 7.55 -4.23
CA LEU A 32 -1.88 6.27 -4.26
C LEU A 32 -0.92 6.25 -5.45
N ARG A 33 0.37 6.02 -5.18
CA ARG A 33 1.35 5.72 -6.24
C ARG A 33 1.74 4.27 -6.18
N VAL A 34 1.68 3.61 -7.33
CA VAL A 34 2.04 2.21 -7.51
C VAL A 34 3.16 2.13 -8.53
N ALA A 35 4.18 1.33 -8.26
CA ALA A 35 5.28 1.11 -9.18
C ALA A 35 5.80 -0.32 -9.06
N THR A 36 6.00 -0.97 -10.19
CA THR A 36 6.81 -2.19 -10.26
C THR A 36 8.26 -1.79 -10.44
N THR A 37 9.13 -2.33 -9.59
CA THR A 37 10.57 -2.01 -9.52
C THR A 37 11.39 -3.30 -9.38
N GLY A 38 12.71 -3.21 -9.56
CA GLY A 38 13.62 -4.34 -9.38
C GLY A 38 13.85 -5.13 -10.67
N CYS A 39 15.10 -5.13 -11.15
CA CYS A 39 15.48 -5.81 -12.40
C CYS A 39 15.74 -7.32 -12.20
N VAL A 40 16.16 -7.72 -11.00
CA VAL A 40 16.51 -9.12 -10.66
C VAL A 40 15.41 -9.78 -9.84
N THR A 41 14.83 -9.03 -8.90
CA THR A 41 13.72 -9.47 -8.07
C THR A 41 12.61 -8.45 -8.22
N PRO A 42 11.56 -8.75 -9.01
CA PRO A 42 10.43 -7.86 -9.16
C PRO A 42 9.79 -7.57 -7.80
N ALA A 43 9.59 -6.29 -7.52
CA ALA A 43 8.92 -5.80 -6.34
C ALA A 43 7.86 -4.79 -6.74
N LEU A 44 6.67 -4.93 -6.18
CA LEU A 44 5.60 -3.95 -6.34
C LEU A 44 5.60 -3.04 -5.12
N SER A 45 5.72 -1.74 -5.34
CA SER A 45 5.64 -0.72 -4.31
C SER A 45 4.34 0.05 -4.46
N ALA A 46 3.60 0.21 -3.37
CA ALA A 46 2.36 0.97 -3.31
C ALA A 46 2.44 1.94 -2.13
N ARG A 47 2.40 3.24 -2.40
CA ARG A 47 2.44 4.29 -1.37
C ARG A 47 1.19 5.15 -1.42
N LEU A 48 0.44 5.13 -0.33
CA LEU A 48 -0.75 5.93 -0.11
C LEU A 48 -0.39 7.14 0.77
N TRP A 49 -0.73 8.34 0.32
CA TRP A 49 -0.77 9.55 1.13
C TRP A 49 -2.23 9.86 1.43
N ILE A 50 -2.53 10.18 2.68
CA ILE A 50 -3.89 10.52 3.09
C ILE A 50 -4.04 12.03 3.28
N ALA A 51 -5.14 12.58 2.79
CA ALA A 51 -5.51 13.96 3.03
C ALA A 51 -6.36 14.05 4.30
N GLY A 52 -5.83 14.69 5.35
CA GLY A 52 -6.64 15.22 6.46
C GLY A 52 -7.18 14.24 7.51
N ASP A 53 -6.47 13.16 7.84
CA ASP A 53 -6.89 12.23 8.91
C ASP A 53 -5.70 11.64 9.68
N ASP A 54 -4.91 12.52 10.33
CA ASP A 54 -3.69 12.18 11.06
C ASP A 54 -3.94 11.37 12.35
N ALA A 55 -5.20 11.21 12.76
CA ALA A 55 -5.61 10.48 13.97
C ALA A 55 -5.98 9.00 13.73
N SER A 56 -5.78 8.50 12.51
CA SER A 56 -6.12 7.12 12.13
C SER A 56 -5.50 6.08 13.08
N SER A 57 -6.32 5.17 13.62
CA SER A 57 -5.88 4.03 14.44
C SER A 57 -5.08 2.99 13.62
N ASP A 58 -4.32 2.13 14.29
CA ASP A 58 -3.61 1.03 13.61
C ASP A 58 -4.56 0.10 12.86
N ALA A 59 -5.74 -0.20 13.44
CA ALA A 59 -6.75 -1.02 12.80
C ALA A 59 -7.22 -0.40 11.46
N GLN A 60 -7.47 0.91 11.44
CA GLN A 60 -7.83 1.62 10.21
C GLN A 60 -6.69 1.60 9.18
N TRP A 61 -5.44 1.73 9.62
CA TRP A 61 -4.30 1.59 8.72
C TRP A 61 -4.16 0.17 8.15
N LEU A 62 -4.40 -0.87 8.94
CA LEU A 62 -4.40 -2.25 8.47
C LEU A 62 -5.56 -2.53 7.50
N GLU A 63 -6.73 -1.92 7.69
CA GLU A 63 -7.83 -1.99 6.71
C GLU A 63 -7.45 -1.27 5.40
N ARG A 64 -6.86 -0.08 5.48
CA ARG A 64 -6.34 0.63 4.30
C ARG A 64 -5.26 -0.19 3.58
N ALA A 65 -4.37 -0.86 4.31
CA ALA A 65 -3.37 -1.76 3.75
C ALA A 65 -4.01 -2.91 2.95
N ARG A 66 -5.09 -3.52 3.47
CA ARG A 66 -5.85 -4.54 2.75
C ARG A 66 -6.52 -3.97 1.49
N ALA A 67 -7.09 -2.78 1.57
CA ALA A 67 -7.70 -2.12 0.40
C ALA A 67 -6.66 -1.85 -0.70
N VAL A 68 -5.48 -1.33 -0.33
CA VAL A 68 -4.36 -1.14 -1.27
C VAL A 68 -3.90 -2.47 -1.85
N ALA A 69 -3.71 -3.51 -1.02
CA ALA A 69 -3.31 -4.83 -1.49
C ALA A 69 -4.33 -5.42 -2.50
N ARG A 70 -5.63 -5.31 -2.21
CA ARG A 70 -6.70 -5.76 -3.11
C ARG A 70 -6.64 -5.08 -4.46
N LEU A 71 -6.28 -3.81 -4.46
CA LEU A 71 -6.23 -2.98 -5.65
C LEU A 71 -5.03 -3.29 -6.55
N VAL A 72 -3.88 -3.61 -5.96
CA VAL A 72 -2.60 -3.68 -6.69
C VAL A 72 -2.11 -5.11 -6.94
N LEU A 73 -2.65 -6.09 -6.23
CA LEU A 73 -2.26 -7.49 -6.35
C LEU A 73 -3.28 -8.32 -7.13
N ALA A 74 -2.81 -9.43 -7.70
CA ALA A 74 -3.69 -10.47 -8.19
C ALA A 74 -4.43 -11.17 -7.01
N PRO A 75 -5.56 -11.86 -7.26
CA PRO A 75 -6.40 -12.44 -6.20
C PRO A 75 -5.65 -13.35 -5.21
N ALA A 76 -4.88 -14.33 -5.69
CA ALA A 76 -4.20 -15.27 -4.80
C ALA A 76 -3.11 -14.60 -3.91
N PRO A 77 -2.23 -13.74 -4.44
CA PRO A 77 -1.33 -12.94 -3.61
C PRO A 77 -2.05 -12.01 -2.62
N TYR A 78 -3.17 -11.40 -3.04
CA TYR A 78 -4.00 -10.59 -2.15
C TYR A 78 -4.53 -11.41 -0.97
N ASP A 79 -5.07 -12.61 -1.21
CA ASP A 79 -5.63 -13.45 -0.15
C ASP A 79 -4.56 -13.81 0.90
N ALA A 80 -3.34 -14.13 0.46
CA ALA A 80 -2.21 -14.41 1.36
C ALA A 80 -1.81 -13.18 2.21
N VAL A 81 -1.72 -12.00 1.59
CA VAL A 81 -1.43 -10.75 2.29
C VAL A 81 -2.55 -10.37 3.25
N SER A 82 -3.81 -10.49 2.81
CA SER A 82 -5.00 -10.16 3.60
C SER A 82 -5.12 -11.04 4.84
N ALA A 83 -4.96 -12.36 4.67
CA ALA A 83 -4.96 -13.31 5.77
C ALA A 83 -3.81 -13.02 6.75
N SER A 84 -2.62 -12.66 6.24
CA SER A 84 -1.52 -12.22 7.08
C SER A 84 -1.94 -10.99 7.89
N LEU A 85 -2.38 -9.90 7.25
CA LEU A 85 -2.77 -8.63 7.89
C LEU A 85 -3.88 -8.80 8.95
N GLN A 86 -4.79 -9.76 8.78
CA GLN A 86 -5.81 -10.12 9.76
C GLN A 86 -5.26 -10.92 10.94
N GLY A 87 -4.19 -11.68 10.73
CA GLY A 87 -3.48 -12.33 11.82
C GLY A 87 -2.88 -11.31 12.77
N ASN A 88 -2.94 -11.61 14.08
CA ASN A 88 -2.35 -10.83 15.18
C ASN A 88 -0.80 -10.82 15.15
N GLY A 89 -0.19 -10.86 13.97
CA GLY A 89 1.26 -10.77 13.80
C GLY A 89 1.77 -9.45 14.35
N ALA A 90 2.90 -9.50 15.06
CA ALA A 90 3.48 -8.34 15.71
C ALA A 90 3.67 -7.17 14.73
N VAL A 91 3.34 -5.98 15.21
CA VAL A 91 3.68 -4.70 14.58
C VAL A 91 4.67 -3.98 15.48
N THR A 92 5.59 -3.24 14.89
CA THR A 92 6.52 -2.38 15.61
C THR A 92 6.11 -0.94 15.42
N HIS A 93 6.16 -0.14 16.49
CA HIS A 93 5.90 1.29 16.40
C HIS A 93 7.20 2.08 16.33
N VAL A 94 7.34 2.92 15.31
CA VAL A 94 8.52 3.78 15.09
C VAL A 94 8.00 5.18 14.75
N ASP A 95 8.43 6.19 15.50
CA ASP A 95 8.03 7.60 15.33
C ASP A 95 6.50 7.79 15.27
N GLY A 96 5.75 7.04 16.10
CA GLY A 96 4.27 7.05 16.13
C GLY A 96 3.60 6.33 14.95
N GLY A 97 4.37 5.85 13.98
CA GLY A 97 3.94 5.01 12.87
C GLY A 97 3.94 3.53 13.20
N LEU A 98 3.29 2.72 12.35
CA LEU A 98 3.27 1.25 12.46
C LEU A 98 4.12 0.61 11.37
N LYS A 99 4.85 -0.44 11.71
CA LYS A 99 5.68 -1.21 10.78
C LYS A 99 5.40 -2.69 10.93
N ALA A 100 5.28 -3.39 9.80
CA ALA A 100 5.20 -4.84 9.75
C ALA A 100 6.02 -5.37 8.57
N ASP A 101 6.94 -6.29 8.83
CA ASP A 101 7.70 -7.02 7.81
C ASP A 101 7.32 -8.50 7.93
N ARG A 102 6.70 -9.08 6.90
CA ARG A 102 6.15 -10.43 6.97
C ARG A 102 6.56 -11.29 5.78
N ALA A 103 7.09 -12.46 6.10
CA ALA A 103 7.34 -13.51 5.13
C ALA A 103 6.04 -14.26 4.81
N LEU A 104 5.90 -14.64 3.56
CA LEU A 104 4.83 -15.47 3.02
C LEU A 104 5.46 -16.73 2.39
N PRO A 105 4.67 -17.76 2.04
CA PRO A 105 5.20 -18.99 1.42
C PRO A 105 6.03 -18.73 0.16
N ASN A 106 6.92 -19.67 -0.18
CA ASN A 106 7.73 -19.64 -1.41
C ASN A 106 8.67 -18.43 -1.56
N GLY A 107 9.11 -17.84 -0.45
CA GLY A 107 10.00 -16.67 -0.47
C GLY A 107 9.29 -15.36 -0.84
N ALA A 108 7.96 -15.38 -0.89
CA ALA A 108 7.13 -14.18 -0.95
C ALA A 108 7.21 -13.39 0.36
N GLY A 109 6.86 -12.11 0.30
CA GLY A 109 6.69 -11.33 1.51
C GLY A 109 6.26 -9.90 1.22
N TYR A 110 5.98 -9.18 2.29
CA TYR A 110 5.69 -7.77 2.21
C TYR A 110 6.26 -7.00 3.40
N SER A 111 6.55 -5.73 3.16
CA SER A 111 6.71 -4.73 4.21
C SER A 111 5.56 -3.74 4.17
N LEU A 112 5.11 -3.31 5.34
CA LEU A 112 4.14 -2.25 5.56
C LEU A 112 4.79 -1.24 6.50
N ASN A 113 4.78 0.04 6.12
CA ASN A 113 5.27 1.13 6.94
C ASN A 113 4.32 2.32 6.88
N VAL A 114 3.81 2.73 8.03
CA VAL A 114 2.97 3.92 8.20
C VAL A 114 3.81 5.01 8.84
N VAL A 115 3.73 6.22 8.30
CA VAL A 115 4.32 7.44 8.84
C VAL A 115 3.18 8.39 9.14
N ARG A 116 2.98 8.73 10.42
CA ARG A 116 1.90 9.63 10.86
C ARG A 116 2.33 11.08 11.01
N VAL A 117 3.63 11.31 11.25
CA VAL A 117 4.20 12.65 11.39
C VAL A 117 5.28 12.83 10.32
N PRO A 118 4.89 13.19 9.08
CA PRO A 118 5.84 13.40 8.00
C PRO A 118 6.74 14.61 8.27
N ARG A 119 8.05 14.49 8.04
CA ARG A 119 8.99 15.63 8.15
C ARG A 119 8.85 16.64 7.01
N ASP A 120 8.22 16.24 5.92
CA ASP A 120 8.10 16.99 4.66
C ASP A 120 6.74 17.69 4.50
N GLY A 121 5.85 17.59 5.49
CA GLY A 121 4.52 18.22 5.46
C GLY A 121 3.54 17.58 4.46
N LEU A 122 3.84 16.41 3.90
CA LEU A 122 3.00 15.74 2.88
C LEU A 122 1.84 14.91 3.47
N GLY A 123 1.49 15.12 4.73
CA GLY A 123 0.48 14.34 5.45
C GLY A 123 0.92 12.91 5.81
N SER A 124 0.10 12.24 6.61
CA SER A 124 0.32 10.84 6.95
C SER A 124 0.39 9.97 5.69
N SER A 125 1.25 8.95 5.70
CA SER A 125 1.39 8.04 4.56
C SER A 125 1.60 6.59 4.97
N MET A 126 1.23 5.67 4.08
CA MET A 126 1.43 4.25 4.20
C MET A 126 2.17 3.74 2.97
N SER A 127 3.23 2.98 3.17
CA SER A 127 3.98 2.33 2.11
C SER A 127 3.91 0.81 2.28
N MET A 128 3.56 0.12 1.20
CA MET A 128 3.62 -1.32 1.10
C MET A 128 4.60 -1.72 0.01
N VAL A 129 5.51 -2.64 0.31
CA VAL A 129 6.42 -3.22 -0.69
C VAL A 129 6.24 -4.72 -0.68
N PHE A 130 5.81 -5.26 -1.81
CA PHE A 130 5.60 -6.67 -2.04
C PHE A 130 6.75 -7.26 -2.82
N ARG A 131 7.20 -8.45 -2.43
CA ARG A 131 8.34 -9.15 -3.05
C ARG A 131 7.91 -10.58 -3.39
N ASN A 132 8.28 -11.03 -4.59
CA ASN A 132 8.03 -12.39 -5.09
C ASN A 132 6.55 -12.82 -4.98
N LEU A 133 5.62 -11.91 -5.30
CA LEU A 133 4.16 -12.15 -5.33
C LEU A 133 3.61 -12.36 -6.73
#